data_AF-A0AAF0ZIT0-F1
#
_entry.id   AF-A0AAF0ZIT0-F1
#
_cell.length_a   1.000
_cell.length_b   1.000
_cell.length_c   1.000
_cell.angle_alpha   90.00
_cell.angle_beta   90.00
_cell.angle_gamma   90.00
#
_symmetry.space_group_name_H-M   'P 1'
#
loop_
_entity.id
_entity.type
_entity.pdbx_description
1 polymer ?
#
loop_
_entity_poly.entity_id
_entity_poly.type
_entity_poly.pdbx_seq_one_letter_code
_entity_poly.pdbx_strand_id
1 'polypeptide(L)'
;MKLWRNFITFIAVTFFVCAGVFHAPVQALDFNTVLQASPRMVAAETNRRNAADDLLTTEFGQKIDINNSDIRDFRELKGFYPKLASIIIQNAPYEQVEDVLNIPGLSESQKERLQANLDNFTANPQSSVFNEGDERYNAGVY
;
A
#
# COMPACT_ATOMS: atom_id res chain seq x y z
N MET A 1 -21.57 44.43 60.08
CA MET A 1 -20.72 44.49 58.87
C MET A 1 -19.42 43.69 58.97
N LYS A 2 -18.66 43.73 60.09
CA LYS A 2 -17.40 42.97 60.23
C LYS A 2 -17.58 41.43 60.20
N LEU A 3 -18.64 40.90 60.81
CA LEU A 3 -18.91 39.45 60.84
C LEU A 3 -19.17 38.86 59.43
N TRP A 4 -19.95 39.56 58.61
CA TRP A 4 -20.26 39.15 57.23
C TRP A 4 -19.02 39.18 56.32
N ARG A 5 -18.16 40.19 56.49
CA ARG A 5 -16.89 40.28 55.76
C ARG A 5 -15.93 39.13 56.13
N ASN A 6 -15.90 38.74 57.40
CA ASN A 6 -15.07 37.63 57.88
C ASN A 6 -15.62 36.27 57.41
N PHE A 7 -16.94 36.14 57.29
CA PHE A 7 -17.57 34.93 56.75
C PHE A 7 -17.31 34.75 55.25
N ILE A 8 -17.44 35.82 54.45
CA ILE A 8 -17.13 35.78 53.00
C ILE A 8 -15.65 35.46 52.77
N THR A 9 -14.75 36.06 53.55
CA THR A 9 -13.30 35.79 53.40
C THR A 9 -12.97 34.34 53.76
N PHE A 10 -13.64 33.75 54.75
CA PHE A 10 -13.47 32.33 55.07
C PHE A 10 -13.90 31.43 53.91
N ILE A 11 -15.07 31.67 53.31
CA ILE A 11 -15.56 30.90 52.17
C ILE A 11 -14.62 31.05 50.95
N ALA A 12 -14.17 32.26 50.66
CA ALA A 12 -13.26 32.52 49.54
C ALA A 12 -11.91 31.81 49.71
N VAL A 13 -11.33 31.83 50.92
CA VAL A 13 -10.08 31.09 51.22
C VAL A 13 -10.30 29.58 51.11
N THR A 14 -11.44 29.08 51.58
CA THR A 14 -11.76 27.64 51.52
C THR A 14 -11.92 27.18 50.07
N PHE A 15 -12.58 27.98 49.22
CA PHE A 15 -12.69 27.69 47.77
C PHE A 15 -11.34 27.73 47.06
N PHE A 16 -10.46 28.69 47.42
CA PHE A 16 -9.14 28.80 46.82
C PHE A 16 -8.22 27.63 47.21
N VAL A 17 -8.33 27.14 48.46
CA VAL A 17 -7.61 25.95 48.93
C VAL A 17 -8.14 24.68 48.25
N CYS A 18 -9.46 24.52 48.08
CA CYS A 18 -10.01 23.39 47.34
C CYS A 18 -9.57 23.37 45.87
N ALA A 19 -9.49 24.53 45.20
CA ALA A 19 -9.01 24.60 43.82
C ALA A 19 -7.53 24.21 43.69
N GLY A 20 -6.70 24.44 44.71
CA GLY A 20 -5.27 24.05 44.71
C GLY A 20 -5.03 22.56 44.97
N VAL A 21 -5.92 21.88 45.71
CA VAL A 21 -5.72 20.49 46.16
C VAL A 21 -6.31 19.46 45.18
N PHE A 22 -7.25 19.85 44.32
CA PHE A 22 -7.90 18.96 43.34
C PHE A 22 -7.46 19.17 41.89
N HIS A 23 -6.24 19.66 41.65
CA HIS A 23 -5.64 19.60 40.31
C HIS A 23 -5.15 18.17 40.03
N ALA A 24 -6.04 17.33 39.48
CA ALA A 24 -5.58 16.14 38.78
C ALA A 24 -4.82 16.60 37.52
N PRO A 25 -3.59 16.12 37.26
CA PRO A 25 -2.97 16.38 35.98
C PRO A 25 -3.85 15.74 34.92
N VAL A 26 -4.36 16.53 33.97
CA VAL A 26 -4.94 15.98 32.74
C VAL A 26 -3.79 15.32 32.00
N GLN A 27 -3.59 14.03 32.25
CA GLN A 27 -2.59 13.25 31.55
C GLN A 27 -3.17 12.98 30.16
N ALA A 28 -2.67 13.71 29.17
CA ALA A 28 -2.81 13.28 27.79
C ALA A 28 -2.07 11.95 27.69
N LEU A 29 -2.82 10.86 27.55
CA LEU A 29 -2.23 9.55 27.29
C LEU A 29 -1.56 9.61 25.93
N ASP A 30 -0.24 9.50 25.92
CA ASP A 30 0.52 9.27 24.70
C ASP A 30 0.17 7.88 24.16
N PHE A 31 0.14 7.75 22.82
CA PHE A 31 -0.09 6.47 22.15
C PHE A 31 0.92 5.42 22.62
N ASN A 32 2.12 5.84 22.99
CA ASN A 32 3.15 4.95 23.53
C ASN A 32 2.73 4.31 24.86
N THR A 33 1.98 5.01 25.70
CA THR A 33 1.47 4.50 26.99
C THR A 33 0.33 3.49 26.79
N VAL A 34 -0.51 3.70 25.77
CA VAL A 34 -1.58 2.76 25.38
C VAL A 34 -1.00 1.44 24.84
N LEU A 35 0.11 1.52 24.09
CA LEU A 35 0.84 0.37 23.54
C LEU A 35 1.65 -0.42 24.59
N GLN A 36 1.90 0.15 25.77
CA GLN A 36 2.57 -0.53 26.88
C GLN A 36 1.61 -1.32 27.77
N ALA A 37 0.35 -0.89 27.90
CA ALA A 37 -0.66 -1.56 28.72
C ALA A 37 -1.36 -2.75 28.01
N SER A 38 -1.13 -2.91 26.71
CA SER A 38 -1.60 -4.06 25.94
C SER A 38 -0.53 -5.15 25.92
N PRO A 39 -0.88 -6.45 26.07
CA PRO A 39 0.10 -7.52 25.95
C PRO A 39 0.73 -7.42 24.57
N ARG A 40 2.02 -7.08 24.54
CA ARG A 40 2.83 -7.11 23.31
C ARG A 40 2.78 -8.54 22.80
N MET A 41 1.92 -8.77 21.82
CA MET A 41 2.04 -9.92 20.93
C MET A 41 3.40 -9.77 20.27
N VAL A 42 4.42 -10.41 20.84
CA VAL A 42 5.73 -10.63 20.22
C VAL A 42 5.52 -11.67 19.12
N ALA A 43 4.74 -11.30 18.12
CA ALA A 43 4.43 -12.07 16.94
C ALA A 43 4.84 -11.18 15.80
N ALA A 44 6.01 -11.48 15.22
CA ALA A 44 6.59 -10.91 14.01
C ALA A 44 6.21 -9.45 13.77
N GLU A 45 7.16 -8.56 14.04
CA GLU A 45 7.24 -7.25 13.40
C GLU A 45 7.37 -7.43 11.87
N THR A 46 6.33 -7.96 11.22
CA THR A 46 6.14 -7.80 9.80
C THR A 46 5.92 -6.32 9.60
N ASN A 47 6.93 -5.70 9.02
CA ASN A 47 6.89 -4.35 8.51
C ASN A 47 5.57 -4.20 7.72
N ARG A 48 4.55 -3.57 8.33
CA ARG A 48 3.23 -3.37 7.72
C ARG A 48 3.40 -2.31 6.64
N ARG A 49 3.93 -2.72 5.49
CA ARG A 49 4.09 -1.88 4.31
C ARG A 49 2.99 -2.20 3.31
N ASN A 50 2.68 -1.22 2.50
CA ASN A 50 1.82 -1.40 1.35
C ASN A 50 2.59 -2.23 0.31
N ALA A 51 2.07 -3.41 -0.03
CA ALA A 51 2.71 -4.30 -0.98
C ALA A 51 2.77 -3.70 -2.41
N ALA A 52 1.83 -2.83 -2.78
CA ALA A 52 1.91 -2.11 -4.06
C ALA A 52 3.09 -1.13 -4.08
N ASP A 53 3.25 -0.35 -3.02
CA ASP A 53 4.35 0.62 -2.91
C ASP A 53 5.71 -0.08 -2.93
N ASP A 54 5.82 -1.24 -2.26
CA ASP A 54 7.02 -2.07 -2.30
C ASP A 54 7.35 -2.52 -3.74
N LEU A 55 6.35 -2.93 -4.53
CA LEU A 55 6.55 -3.36 -5.92
C LEU A 55 6.94 -2.21 -6.86
N LEU A 56 6.43 -1.00 -6.63
CA LEU A 56 6.82 0.18 -7.40
C LEU A 56 8.31 0.52 -7.26
N THR A 57 8.98 0.06 -6.20
CA THR A 57 10.44 0.23 -6.05
C THR A 57 11.27 -0.76 -6.86
N THR A 58 10.64 -1.78 -7.45
CA THR A 58 11.29 -2.81 -8.27
C THR A 58 11.26 -2.45 -9.77
N GLU A 59 11.69 -3.36 -10.64
CA GLU A 59 11.54 -3.21 -12.10
C GLU A 59 10.07 -3.07 -12.54
N PHE A 60 9.10 -3.53 -11.73
CA PHE A 60 7.66 -3.32 -12.00
C PHE A 60 7.30 -1.84 -12.14
N GLY A 61 7.94 -0.95 -11.35
CA GLY A 61 7.71 0.50 -11.44
C GLY A 61 8.38 1.18 -12.64
N GLN A 62 9.16 0.43 -13.43
CA GLN A 62 10.00 0.96 -14.52
C GLN A 62 9.69 0.36 -15.89
N LYS A 63 9.16 -0.87 -15.92
CA LYS A 63 8.93 -1.67 -17.14
C LYS A 63 7.55 -2.33 -17.09
N ILE A 64 7.08 -2.81 -18.24
CA ILE A 64 5.86 -3.61 -18.29
C ILE A 64 6.14 -4.98 -17.67
N ASP A 65 5.51 -5.27 -16.55
CA ASP A 65 5.62 -6.57 -15.90
C ASP A 65 4.64 -7.56 -16.51
N ILE A 66 5.17 -8.56 -17.21
CA ILE A 66 4.38 -9.55 -17.94
C ILE A 66 3.50 -10.42 -17.02
N ASN A 67 3.76 -10.40 -15.71
CA ASN A 67 3.01 -11.13 -14.71
C ASN A 67 2.02 -10.26 -13.92
N ASN A 68 2.18 -8.93 -13.92
CA ASN A 68 1.44 -8.05 -13.01
C ASN A 68 0.82 -6.80 -13.66
N SER A 69 1.40 -6.28 -14.75
CA SER A 69 0.90 -5.04 -15.38
C SER A 69 -0.49 -5.19 -15.99
N ASP A 70 -1.20 -4.05 -16.06
CA ASP A 70 -2.52 -3.91 -16.68
C ASP A 70 -2.41 -3.99 -18.21
N ILE A 71 -3.45 -4.50 -18.85
CA ILE A 71 -3.50 -4.68 -20.31
C ILE A 71 -3.28 -3.36 -21.08
N ARG A 72 -3.63 -2.23 -20.49
CA ARG A 72 -3.49 -0.89 -21.08
C ARG A 72 -2.04 -0.42 -21.09
N ASP A 73 -1.16 -0.95 -20.24
CA ASP A 73 0.28 -0.62 -20.22
C ASP A 73 0.94 -1.08 -21.53
N PHE A 74 0.49 -2.20 -22.10
CA PHE A 74 0.94 -2.70 -23.40
C PHE A 74 0.59 -1.77 -24.58
N ARG A 75 -0.20 -0.69 -24.39
CA ARG A 75 -0.43 0.31 -25.43
C ARG A 75 0.82 1.14 -25.74
N GLU A 76 1.78 1.19 -24.82
CA GLU A 76 3.07 1.85 -25.04
C GLU A 76 3.88 1.17 -26.16
N LEU A 77 3.65 -0.13 -26.40
CA LEU A 77 4.35 -0.91 -27.40
C LEU A 77 3.51 -1.08 -28.67
N LYS A 78 4.04 -0.62 -29.81
CA LYS A 78 3.32 -0.64 -31.09
C LYS A 78 2.96 -2.06 -31.54
N GLY A 79 1.65 -2.33 -31.62
CA GLY A 79 1.10 -3.58 -32.11
C GLY A 79 0.92 -4.67 -31.04
N PHE A 80 1.09 -4.32 -29.76
CA PHE A 80 0.81 -5.23 -28.66
C PHE A 80 -0.68 -5.26 -28.28
N TYR A 81 -1.29 -4.09 -28.12
CA TYR A 81 -2.71 -3.98 -27.80
C TYR A 81 -3.62 -4.11 -29.03
N PRO A 82 -4.75 -4.84 -28.95
CA PRO A 82 -5.20 -5.65 -27.82
C PRO A 82 -4.70 -7.10 -27.85
N LYS A 83 -4.41 -7.63 -29.05
CA LYS A 83 -4.30 -9.09 -29.27
C LYS A 83 -3.09 -9.72 -28.58
N LEU A 84 -1.89 -9.18 -28.77
CA LEU A 84 -0.67 -9.78 -28.23
C LEU A 84 -0.60 -9.58 -26.71
N ALA A 85 -1.03 -8.42 -26.21
CA ALA A 85 -1.20 -8.16 -24.78
C ALA A 85 -2.13 -9.19 -24.12
N SER A 86 -3.30 -9.44 -24.72
CA SER A 86 -4.24 -10.44 -24.21
C SER A 86 -3.66 -11.86 -24.22
N ILE A 87 -2.88 -12.21 -25.24
CA ILE A 87 -2.18 -13.50 -25.30
C ILE A 87 -1.15 -13.61 -24.16
N ILE A 88 -0.37 -12.56 -23.91
CA ILE A 88 0.62 -12.53 -22.81
C ILE A 88 -0.09 -12.72 -21.46
N ILE A 89 -1.17 -11.98 -21.20
CA ILE A 89 -1.92 -12.07 -19.93
C ILE A 89 -2.51 -13.46 -19.72
N GLN A 90 -3.13 -14.05 -20.75
CA GLN A 90 -3.77 -15.37 -20.66
C GLN A 90 -2.78 -16.53 -20.46
N ASN A 91 -1.50 -16.34 -20.81
CA ASN A 91 -0.47 -17.38 -20.66
C ASN A 91 0.48 -17.10 -19.47
N ALA A 92 0.25 -16.03 -18.70
CA ALA A 92 0.96 -15.77 -17.46
C ALA A 92 0.60 -16.82 -16.38
N PRO A 93 1.49 -17.11 -15.42
CA PRO A 93 2.77 -16.46 -15.16
C PRO A 93 3.96 -17.01 -15.96
N TYR A 94 5.01 -16.19 -16.03
CA TYR A 94 6.32 -16.49 -16.62
C TYR A 94 7.41 -16.45 -15.54
N GLU A 95 8.42 -17.32 -15.66
CA GLU A 95 9.55 -17.34 -14.72
C GLU A 95 10.60 -16.27 -15.08
N GLN A 96 10.80 -16.07 -16.38
CA GLN A 96 11.70 -15.06 -16.94
C GLN A 96 11.05 -14.39 -18.16
N VAL A 97 11.61 -13.26 -18.58
CA VAL A 97 11.05 -12.44 -19.68
C VAL A 97 11.01 -13.20 -20.99
N GLU A 98 12.02 -14.03 -21.28
CA GLU A 98 12.17 -14.76 -22.52
C GLU A 98 11.09 -15.84 -22.72
N ASP A 99 10.42 -16.27 -21.65
CA ASP A 99 9.41 -17.32 -21.70
C ASP A 99 8.18 -16.91 -22.52
N VAL A 100 7.95 -15.61 -22.71
CA VAL A 100 6.89 -15.11 -23.61
C VAL A 100 7.06 -15.57 -25.05
N LEU A 101 8.27 -15.93 -25.48
CA LEU A 101 8.54 -16.45 -26.82
C LEU A 101 8.07 -17.90 -27.00
N ASN A 102 7.83 -18.61 -25.89
CA ASN A 102 7.42 -20.00 -25.87
C ASN A 102 5.89 -20.17 -25.88
N ILE A 103 5.12 -19.07 -25.92
CA ILE A 103 3.66 -19.12 -25.94
C ILE A 103 3.19 -19.92 -27.18
N PRO A 104 2.35 -20.95 -27.01
CA PRO A 104 1.87 -21.75 -28.11
C PRO A 104 1.00 -20.92 -29.07
N GLY A 105 1.22 -21.09 -30.38
CA GLY A 105 0.40 -20.46 -31.41
C GLY A 105 0.79 -19.03 -31.80
N LEU A 106 1.92 -18.51 -31.31
CA LEU A 106 2.47 -17.24 -31.80
C LEU A 106 2.83 -17.32 -33.29
N SER A 107 2.39 -16.33 -34.07
CA SER A 107 2.90 -16.13 -35.43
C SER A 107 4.35 -15.63 -35.40
N GLU A 108 5.08 -15.83 -36.49
CA GLU A 108 6.47 -15.33 -36.60
C GLU A 108 6.54 -13.82 -36.38
N SER A 109 5.60 -13.05 -36.94
CA SER A 109 5.51 -11.60 -36.71
C SER A 109 5.18 -11.20 -35.25
N GLN A 110 4.57 -12.08 -34.46
CA GLN A 110 4.36 -11.85 -33.02
C GLN A 110 5.65 -12.13 -32.25
N LYS A 111 6.36 -13.22 -32.58
CA LYS A 111 7.67 -13.54 -31.99
C LYS A 111 8.69 -12.45 -32.25
N GLU A 112 8.80 -11.96 -33.49
CA GLU A 112 9.69 -10.86 -33.86
C GLU A 112 9.41 -9.59 -33.03
N ARG A 113 8.13 -9.26 -32.82
CA ARG A 113 7.74 -8.11 -31.98
C ARG A 113 8.11 -8.31 -30.52
N LEU A 114 7.89 -9.51 -29.98
CA LEU A 114 8.29 -9.84 -28.61
C LEU A 114 9.80 -9.70 -28.46
N GLN A 115 10.58 -10.33 -29.35
CA GLN A 115 12.04 -10.26 -29.37
C GLN A 115 12.55 -8.82 -29.42
N ALA A 116 11.95 -7.97 -30.26
CA ALA A 116 12.33 -6.57 -30.38
C ALA A 116 12.00 -5.70 -29.16
N ASN A 117 11.24 -6.22 -28.18
CA ASN A 117 10.78 -5.47 -27.01
C ASN A 117 11.08 -6.17 -25.67
N LEU A 118 11.90 -7.22 -25.63
CA LEU A 118 12.23 -7.92 -24.38
C LEU A 118 12.81 -6.98 -23.32
N ASP A 119 13.61 -5.99 -23.72
CA ASP A 119 14.20 -5.00 -22.81
C ASP A 119 13.15 -4.12 -22.09
N ASN A 120 11.93 -4.02 -22.64
CA ASN A 120 10.81 -3.26 -22.06
C ASN A 120 10.00 -4.08 -21.04
N PHE A 121 10.34 -5.35 -20.84
CA PHE A 121 9.64 -6.26 -19.94
C PHE A 121 10.44 -6.56 -18.67
N THR A 122 9.70 -6.91 -17.62
CA THR A 122 10.19 -7.60 -16.43
C THR A 122 9.25 -8.75 -16.09
N ALA A 123 9.72 -9.73 -15.32
CA ALA A 123 8.94 -10.89 -14.89
C ALA A 123 9.03 -11.04 -13.37
N ASN A 124 8.30 -10.21 -12.62
CA ASN A 124 8.27 -10.36 -11.17
C ASN A 124 7.30 -11.48 -10.78
N PRO A 125 7.42 -12.06 -9.57
CA PRO A 125 6.42 -12.98 -9.06
C PRO A 125 5.03 -12.32 -9.08
N GLN A 126 3.99 -13.12 -9.32
CA GLN A 126 2.61 -12.62 -9.28
C GLN A 126 2.29 -12.06 -7.90
N SER A 127 1.67 -10.88 -7.90
CA SER A 127 1.18 -10.21 -6.70
C SER A 127 -0.34 -10.19 -6.72
N SER A 128 -0.97 -10.63 -5.64
CA SER A 128 -2.43 -10.58 -5.49
C SER A 128 -2.98 -9.15 -5.64
N VAL A 129 -2.21 -8.14 -5.25
CA VAL A 129 -2.56 -6.72 -5.30
C VAL A 129 -2.75 -6.18 -6.72
N PHE A 130 -2.28 -6.89 -7.75
CA PHE A 130 -2.45 -6.49 -9.15
C PHE A 130 -3.15 -7.55 -10.00
N ASN A 131 -3.33 -8.77 -9.47
CA ASN A 131 -3.88 -9.90 -10.23
C ASN A 131 -5.31 -10.29 -9.81
N GLU A 132 -5.70 -10.03 -8.57
CA GLU A 132 -7.05 -10.38 -8.10
C GLU A 132 -8.11 -9.45 -8.71
N GLY A 133 -9.36 -9.90 -8.77
CA GLY A 133 -10.48 -9.06 -9.25
C GLY A 133 -10.43 -8.69 -10.73
N ASP A 134 -9.67 -9.43 -11.54
CA ASP A 134 -9.42 -9.13 -12.96
C ASP A 134 -8.79 -7.74 -13.18
N GLU A 135 -8.03 -7.24 -12.20
CA GLU A 135 -7.38 -5.92 -12.25
C GLU A 135 -6.45 -5.76 -13.44
N ARG A 136 -5.82 -6.84 -13.92
CA ARG A 136 -5.00 -6.80 -15.15
C ARG A 136 -5.79 -6.47 -16.41
N TYR A 137 -7.11 -6.61 -16.40
CA TYR A 137 -7.97 -6.19 -17.51
C TYR A 137 -8.62 -4.82 -17.27
N ASN A 138 -8.89 -4.51 -16.00
CA ASN A 138 -9.49 -3.24 -15.60
C ASN A 138 -9.09 -2.84 -14.17
N ALA A 139 -7.99 -2.12 -14.05
CA ALA A 139 -7.55 -1.53 -12.79
C ALA A 139 -8.41 -0.32 -12.32
N GLY A 140 -9.50 0.02 -13.01
CA GLY A 140 -10.39 1.13 -12.62
C GLY A 140 -9.84 2.54 -12.93
N VAL A 141 -8.78 2.64 -13.74
CA VAL A 141 -8.13 3.90 -14.14
C VAL A 141 -8.38 4.18 -15.63
N TYR A 142 -9.04 5.29 -15.94
CA TYR A 142 -9.56 5.60 -17.29
C TYR A 142 -8.88 6.78 -17.97
#